data_AF-A0A455U759-F1
#
_entry.id   AF-A0A455U759-F1
#
_cell.length_a   1.000
_cell.length_b   1.000
_cell.length_c   1.000
_cell.angle_alpha   90.00
_cell.angle_beta   90.00
_cell.angle_gamma   90.00
#
_symmetry.space_group_name_H-M   'P 1'
#
loop_
_entity.id
_entity.type
_entity.pdbx_description
1 polymer ?
#
loop_
_entity_poly.entity_id
_entity_poly.type
_entity_poly.pdbx_seq_one_letter_code
_entity_poly.pdbx_strand_id
1 'polypeptide(L)' 'MKGERFSFLEGETVHTENSYKYTVEGFQALAGRAGFEALSSWTDANSLFSVHYLTRA' A
#
# COMPACT_ATOMS: atom_id res chain seq x y z
N MET A 1 30.26 -10.24 1.42
CA MET A 1 29.35 -9.58 0.45
C MET A 1 30.20 -8.77 -0.50
N LYS A 2 30.12 -8.98 -1.81
CA LYS A 2 30.82 -8.14 -2.80
C LYS A 2 29.86 -7.03 -3.22
N GLY A 3 30.28 -5.77 -3.10
CA GLY A 3 29.55 -4.64 -3.66
C GLY A 3 29.81 -4.51 -5.16
N GLU A 4 28.80 -4.09 -5.91
CA GLU A 4 28.89 -3.79 -7.33
C GLU A 4 28.77 -2.27 -7.55
N ARG A 5 29.44 -1.75 -8.57
CA ARG A 5 29.40 -0.32 -8.93
C ARG A 5 28.59 -0.13 -10.20
N PHE A 6 27.68 0.82 -10.17
CA PHE A 6 26.90 1.26 -11.32
C PHE A 6 27.22 2.74 -11.57
N SER A 7 27.19 3.13 -12.85
CA SER A 7 27.34 4.54 -13.25
C SER A 7 25.98 5.07 -13.65
N PHE A 8 25.72 6.34 -13.36
CA PHE A 8 24.53 7.05 -13.78
C PHE A 8 24.93 8.17 -14.74
N LEU A 9 24.13 8.40 -15.77
CA LEU A 9 24.22 9.60 -16.60
C LEU A 9 23.62 10.80 -15.85
N GLU A 10 23.99 12.02 -16.25
CA GLU A 10 23.35 13.23 -15.74
C GLU A 10 21.83 13.19 -16.05
N GLY A 11 21.01 13.28 -15.00
CA GLY A 11 19.55 13.20 -15.11
C GLY A 11 18.97 11.78 -15.16
N GLU A 12 19.80 10.74 -15.14
CA GLU A 12 19.30 9.36 -15.04
C GLU A 12 18.63 9.13 -13.67
N THR A 13 17.47 8.48 -13.70
CA THR A 13 16.69 8.15 -12.49
C THR A 13 16.54 6.65 -12.34
N VAL A 14 16.50 6.19 -11.09
CA VAL A 14 16.19 4.79 -10.77
C VAL A 14 14.92 4.73 -9.97
N HIS A 15 14.05 3.80 -10.36
CA HIS A 15 12.83 3.50 -9.61
C HIS A 15 13.17 2.69 -8.36
N THR A 16 12.85 3.22 -7.19
CA THR A 16 13.18 2.57 -5.90
C THR A 16 11.98 1.97 -5.20
N GLU A 17 10.76 2.46 -5.48
CA GLU A 17 9.56 2.06 -4.74
C GLU A 17 8.28 2.21 -5.56
N ASN A 18 7.33 1.29 -5.37
CA ASN A 18 5.93 1.47 -5.76
C ASN A 18 5.05 1.67 -4.52
N SER A 19 4.19 2.69 -4.51
CA SER A 19 3.20 2.92 -3.45
C SER A 19 1.78 2.77 -4.01
N TYR A 20 1.24 1.56 -3.96
CA TYR A 20 -0.12 1.26 -4.41
C TYR A 20 -1.15 1.91 -3.49
N LYS A 21 -2.16 2.55 -4.09
CA LYS A 21 -3.28 3.19 -3.39
C LYS A 21 -4.55 2.39 -3.65
N TYR A 22 -5.39 2.28 -2.62
CA TYR A 22 -6.63 1.50 -2.66
C TYR A 22 -7.80 2.38 -2.27
N THR A 23 -8.97 2.11 -2.87
CA THR A 23 -10.23 2.57 -2.28
C THR A 23 -10.53 1.74 -1.03
N VAL A 24 -11.40 2.26 -0.16
CA VAL A 24 -11.83 1.54 1.04
C VAL A 24 -12.44 0.18 0.67
N GLU A 25 -13.30 0.14 -0.33
CA GLU A 25 -13.96 -1.09 -0.80
C GLU A 25 -12.96 -2.07 -1.41
N GLY A 26 -12.01 -1.55 -2.21
CA GLY A 26 -10.96 -2.37 -2.83
C GLY A 26 -10.05 -3.03 -1.79
N PHE A 27 -9.71 -2.30 -0.73
CA PHE A 27 -8.93 -2.84 0.37
C PHE A 27 -9.71 -3.86 1.20
N GLN A 28 -10.99 -3.60 1.50
CA GLN A 28 -11.85 -4.55 2.21
C GLN A 28 -12.04 -5.85 1.41
N ALA A 29 -12.21 -5.78 0.09
CA ALA A 29 -12.27 -6.96 -0.76
C ALA A 29 -10.94 -7.74 -0.78
N LEU A 30 -9.80 -7.06 -0.74
CA LEU A 30 -8.49 -7.70 -0.60
C LEU A 30 -8.35 -8.41 0.75
N ALA A 31 -8.74 -7.76 1.84
CA ALA A 31 -8.75 -8.33 3.18
C ALA A 31 -9.66 -9.58 3.27
N GLY A 32 -10.84 -9.53 2.65
CA GLY A 32 -11.75 -10.67 2.52
C GLY A 32 -11.11 -11.88 1.86
N ARG A 33 -10.38 -11.69 0.76
CA ARG A 33 -9.63 -12.77 0.10
C ARG A 33 -8.52 -13.36 0.99
N ALA A 34 -8.05 -12.60 1.97
CA ALA A 34 -7.07 -13.04 2.95
C ALA A 34 -7.69 -13.68 4.22
N GLY A 35 -9.02 -13.84 4.28
CA GLY A 35 -9.73 -14.45 5.41
C GLY A 35 -10.05 -13.49 6.57
N PHE A 36 -10.11 -12.18 6.28
CA PHE A 36 -10.49 -11.17 7.24
C PHE A 36 -11.83 -10.51 6.89
N GLU A 37 -12.59 -10.14 7.91
CA GLU A 37 -13.79 -9.33 7.80
C GLU A 37 -13.52 -7.92 8.32
N ALA A 38 -14.02 -6.91 7.62
CA ALA A 38 -13.91 -5.52 8.04
C ALA A 38 -15.10 -5.12 8.90
N LEU A 39 -14.85 -4.83 10.18
CA LEU A 39 -15.90 -4.39 11.11
C LEU A 39 -16.16 -2.89 11.03
N SER A 40 -15.11 -2.12 10.75
CA SER A 40 -15.23 -0.68 10.57
C SER A 40 -14.06 -0.13 9.77
N SER A 41 -14.28 1.05 9.19
CA SER A 41 -13.23 1.85 8.58
C SER A 41 -13.49 3.32 8.86
N TRP A 42 -12.43 4.05 9.16
CA TRP A 42 -12.47 5.50 9.35
C TRP A 42 -11.57 6.17 8.35
N THR A 43 -11.92 7.40 8.01
CA THR A 43 -11.10 8.22 7.14
C THR A 43 -11.01 9.64 7.68
N ASP A 44 -10.00 10.39 7.25
CA ASP A 44 -9.91 11.81 7.56
C ASP A 44 -11.00 12.62 6.85
N ALA A 45 -11.19 13.88 7.22
CA ALA A 45 -12.27 14.71 6.68
C ALA A 45 -12.25 14.88 5.15
N ASN A 46 -11.08 14.70 4.52
CA ASN A 46 -10.91 14.82 3.07
C ASN A 46 -10.83 13.45 2.36
N SER A 47 -11.01 12.35 3.09
CA SER A 47 -10.95 10.99 2.56
C SER A 47 -9.62 10.61 1.88
N LEU A 48 -8.49 11.11 2.40
CA LEU A 48 -7.15 10.88 1.84
C LEU A 48 -6.44 9.66 2.44
N PHE A 49 -6.85 9.23 3.63
CA PHE A 49 -6.28 8.07 4.31
C PHE A 49 -7.35 7.31 5.08
N SER A 50 -7.28 5.98 5.09
CA SER A 50 -8.20 5.11 5.83
C SER A 50 -7.50 4.20 6.83
N VAL A 51 -8.16 3.96 7.96
CA VAL A 51 -7.79 2.93 8.95
C VAL A 51 -8.90 1.89 8.97
N HIS A 52 -8.53 0.60 8.88
CA HIS A 52 -9.46 -0.52 8.84
C HIS A 52 -9.33 -1.35 10.11
N TYR A 53 -10.44 -1.58 10.81
CA TYR A 53 -10.51 -2.54 11.90
C TYR A 53 -11.01 -3.88 11.37
N LEU A 54 -10.13 -4.88 11.40
CA LEU A 54 -10.38 -6.21 10.85
C LEU A 54 -10.41 -7.28 11.94
N THR A 55 -11.28 -8.26 11.77
CA THR A 55 -11.27 -9.51 12.54
C THR A 55 -11.06 -10.70 11.62
N ARG A 56 -10.58 -11.81 12.18
CA ARG A 56 -10.55 -13.07 11.45
C ARG A 56 -11.98 -13.53 11.20
N ALA A 57 -12.28 -13.90 9.95
CA ALA A 57 -13.55 -14.51 9.56
C ALA A 57 -13.68 -15.95 10.08
#